data_AF-A0A9E4GGH8-F1
#
_entry.id   AF-A0A9E4GGH8-F1
#
_cell.length_a   1.000
_cell.length_b   1.000
_cell.length_c   1.000
_cell.angle_alpha   90.00
_cell.angle_beta   90.00
_cell.angle_gamma   90.00
#
_symmetry.space_group_name_H-M   'P 1'
#
loop_
_entity.id
_entity.type
_entity.pdbx_description
1 polymer ?
#
loop_
_entity_poly.entity_id
_entity_poly.type
_entity_poly.pdbx_seq_one_letter_code
_entity_poly.pdbx_strand_id
1 'polypeptide(L)'
;MRTLPPSVWRAKGFVRFTDSEEQWMFQYVAGELDMEWIDLLPEPPEHVVFIGKGFDRDALHAALLACGESTADTPDPQEDRHDL
;
A
#
# COMPACT_ATOMS: atom_id res chain seq x y z
N MET A 1 6.08 -6.05 2.01
CA MET A 1 5.26 -6.07 3.25
C MET A 1 3.87 -6.57 2.90
N ARG A 2 3.31 -7.56 3.61
CA ARG A 2 1.99 -8.15 3.27
C ARG A 2 0.86 -7.78 4.23
N THR A 3 1.19 -7.30 5.43
CA THR A 3 0.23 -6.95 6.47
C THR A 3 0.74 -5.77 7.29
N LEU A 4 -0.17 -4.95 7.81
CA LEU A 4 0.15 -3.90 8.77
C LEU A 4 0.21 -4.47 10.20
N PRO A 5 0.98 -3.85 11.12
CA PRO A 5 0.94 -4.22 12.53
C PRO A 5 -0.49 -4.11 13.08
N PRO A 6 -0.98 -5.06 13.90
CA PRO A 6 -2.36 -5.04 14.44
C PRO A 6 -2.68 -3.79 15.28
N SER A 7 -1.64 -3.15 15.81
CA SER A 7 -1.68 -1.88 16.54
C SER A 7 -1.96 -0.66 15.64
N VAL A 8 -1.93 -0.81 14.31
CA VAL A 8 -2.37 0.19 13.33
C VAL A 8 -3.85 -0.05 13.03
N TRP A 9 -4.70 0.89 13.41
CA TRP A 9 -6.15 0.81 13.23
C TRP A 9 -6.61 1.44 11.93
N ARG A 10 -5.93 2.51 11.50
CA ARG A 10 -6.20 3.17 10.23
C ARG A 10 -4.91 3.55 9.54
N ALA A 11 -4.90 3.46 8.22
CA ALA A 11 -3.88 4.07 7.40
C ALA A 11 -4.54 4.72 6.17
N LYS A 12 -3.90 5.73 5.61
CA LYS A 12 -4.33 6.33 4.35
C LYS A 12 -3.17 7.07 3.72
N GLY A 13 -3.21 7.24 2.41
CA GLY A 13 -2.17 7.99 1.74
C GLY A 13 -2.25 7.93 0.24
N PHE A 14 -1.29 8.63 -0.38
CA PHE A 14 -1.01 8.57 -1.79
C PHE A 14 0.30 7.81 -1.99
N VAL A 15 0.29 6.85 -2.91
CA VAL A 15 1.44 6.01 -3.24
C VAL A 15 1.58 5.89 -4.75
N ARG A 16 2.78 5.54 -5.18
CA ARG A 16 3.11 5.18 -6.55
C ARG A 16 3.83 3.84 -6.52
N PHE A 17 3.40 2.92 -7.37
CA PHE A 17 4.04 1.62 -7.49
C PHE A 17 5.25 1.70 -8.42
N THR A 18 6.24 0.85 -8.21
CA THR A 18 7.51 0.88 -8.97
C THR A 18 7.35 0.53 -10.45
N ASP A 19 6.24 -0.10 -10.81
CA ASP A 19 5.87 -0.55 -12.14
C ASP A 19 4.81 0.33 -12.81
N SER A 20 4.38 1.44 -12.17
CA SER A 20 3.32 2.31 -12.69
C SER A 20 3.63 3.80 -12.54
N GLU A 21 3.23 4.57 -13.56
CA GLU A 21 3.20 6.04 -13.53
C GLU A 21 1.86 6.59 -13.00
N GLU A 22 0.99 5.75 -12.47
CA GLU A 22 -0.27 6.17 -11.86
C GLU A 22 -0.08 6.43 -10.37
N GLN A 23 -0.74 7.48 -9.87
CA GLN A 23 -0.85 7.71 -8.44
C GLN A 23 -2.10 7.02 -7.90
N TRP A 24 -1.96 6.35 -6.77
CA TRP A 24 -3.03 5.64 -6.10
C TRP A 24 -3.31 6.24 -4.74
N MET A 25 -4.58 6.45 -4.42
CA MET A 25 -5.03 6.73 -3.07
C MET A 25 -5.45 5.41 -2.41
N PHE A 26 -5.01 5.18 -1.18
CA PHE A 26 -5.48 4.06 -0.39
C PHE A 26 -6.07 4.49 0.94
N GLN A 27 -6.94 3.64 1.45
CA GLN A 27 -7.45 3.70 2.81
C GLN A 27 -7.47 2.30 3.41
N TYR A 28 -7.05 2.21 4.66
CA TYR A 28 -7.08 1.00 5.46
C TYR A 28 -7.84 1.27 6.76
N VAL A 29 -8.81 0.44 7.09
CA VAL A 29 -9.57 0.53 8.34
C VAL A 29 -9.80 -0.88 8.89
N ALA A 30 -9.25 -1.14 10.08
CA ALA A 30 -9.53 -2.35 10.85
C ALA A 30 -9.35 -3.69 10.09
N GLY A 31 -8.39 -3.77 9.15
CA GLY A 31 -8.10 -4.98 8.38
C GLY A 31 -8.49 -4.88 6.91
N GLU A 32 -9.41 -3.98 6.57
CA GLU A 32 -9.88 -3.77 5.21
C GLU A 32 -9.02 -2.73 4.50
N LEU A 33 -8.57 -3.05 3.29
CA LEU A 33 -7.83 -2.17 2.40
C LEU A 33 -8.68 -1.86 1.17
N ASP A 34 -8.72 -0.59 0.80
CA ASP A 34 -9.38 -0.10 -0.40
C ASP A 34 -8.45 0.89 -1.11
N MET A 35 -8.41 0.83 -2.44
CA MET A 35 -7.48 1.56 -3.28
C MET A 35 -8.13 1.99 -4.59
N GLU A 36 -7.85 3.21 -5.01
CA GLU A 36 -8.29 3.76 -6.28
C GLU A 36 -7.15 4.52 -6.95
N TRP A 37 -7.07 4.45 -8.28
CA TRP A 37 -6.24 5.39 -9.02
C TRP A 37 -6.77 6.81 -8.78
N ILE A 38 -5.92 7.82 -8.94
CA ILE A 38 -6.33 9.22 -8.91
C ILE A 38 -5.64 10.00 -10.02
N ASP A 39 -6.35 11.00 -10.54
CA ASP A 39 -5.83 11.98 -11.51
C ASP A 39 -6.19 13.39 -11.01
N LEU A 40 -5.44 13.86 -10.01
CA LEU A 40 -5.65 15.16 -9.37
C LEU A 40 -4.62 16.18 -9.86
N LEU A 41 -5.07 17.42 -10.11
CA LEU A 41 -4.20 18.53 -10.51
C LEU A 41 -4.31 19.70 -9.51
N PRO A 42 -3.21 20.12 -8.86
CA PRO A 42 -1.87 19.50 -8.92
C PRO A 42 -1.85 18.13 -8.24
N GLU A 43 -0.93 17.27 -8.67
CA GLU A 43 -0.73 15.96 -8.04
C GLU A 43 -0.27 16.15 -6.58
N PRO A 44 -0.94 15.53 -5.60
CA PRO A 44 -0.49 15.58 -4.21
C PRO A 44 0.83 14.83 -4.04
N PRO A 45 1.69 15.24 -3.10
CA PRO A 45 2.88 14.48 -2.79
C PRO A 45 2.53 13.10 -2.22
N GLU A 46 3.34 12.10 -2.57
CA GLU A 46 3.32 10.78 -1.96
C GLU A 46 3.52 10.91 -0.46
N HIS A 47 2.50 10.54 0.31
CA HIS A 47 2.56 10.57 1.75
C HIS A 47 1.61 9.52 2.31
N VAL A 48 2.00 8.94 3.43
CA VAL A 48 1.20 7.93 4.14
C VAL A 48 1.10 8.28 5.60
N VAL A 49 -0.08 8.09 6.17
CA VAL A 49 -0.35 8.32 7.60
C VAL A 49 -0.82 7.02 8.21
N PHE A 50 -0.22 6.66 9.34
CA PHE A 50 -0.61 5.50 10.15
C PHE A 50 -1.15 5.98 11.50
N ILE A 51 -2.34 5.49 11.87
CA ILE A 51 -3.02 5.81 13.13
C ILE A 51 -3.17 4.52 13.92
N GLY A 52 -2.62 4.52 15.12
CA GLY A 52 -2.55 3.34 15.96
C GLY A 52 -1.90 3.62 17.30
N LYS A 53 -1.73 2.58 18.13
CA LYS A 53 -1.14 2.69 19.46
C LYS A 53 -0.02 1.68 19.68
N GLY A 54 1.15 2.16 20.07
CA GLY A 54 2.26 1.30 20.52
C GLY A 54 2.92 0.45 19.43
N PHE A 55 2.74 0.80 18.15
CA PHE A 55 3.48 0.17 17.06
C PHE A 55 4.90 0.75 16.98
N ASP A 56 5.84 -0.09 16.60
CA ASP A 56 7.21 0.32 16.30
C ASP A 56 7.24 1.08 14.97
N ARG A 57 7.57 2.36 15.03
CA ARG A 57 7.58 3.27 13.87
C ARG A 57 8.78 3.00 12.98
N ASP A 58 9.92 2.66 13.56
CA ASP A 58 11.15 2.44 12.81
C ASP A 58 11.09 1.12 12.06
N ALA A 59 10.54 0.08 12.71
CA ALA A 59 10.27 -1.20 12.06
C ALA A 59 9.24 -1.07 10.93
N LEU A 60 8.16 -0.29 11.14
CA LEU A 60 7.17 -0.02 10.09
C LEU A 60 7.79 0.71 8.91
N HIS A 61 8.59 1.75 9.18
CA HIS A 61 9.28 2.52 8.14
C HIS A 61 10.25 1.64 7.35
N ALA A 62 11.06 0.82 8.02
CA ALA A 62 11.98 -0.12 7.37
C ALA A 62 11.23 -1.14 6.51
N ALA A 63 10.10 -1.66 6.98
CA ALA A 63 9.28 -2.61 6.23
C ALA A 63 8.66 -2.00 4.96
N LEU A 64 8.32 -0.70 4.99
CA LEU A 64 7.84 0.03 3.82
C LEU A 64 8.96 0.26 2.80
N LEU A 65 10.15 0.67 3.25
CA LEU A 65 11.30 0.85 2.35
C LEU A 65 11.67 -0.46 1.64
N ALA A 66 11.65 -1.58 2.36
CA ALA A 66 11.92 -2.89 1.77
C ALA A 66 10.92 -3.30 0.68
N CYS A 67 9.72 -2.70 0.60
CA CYS A 67 8.79 -2.93 -0.50
C CYS A 67 9.29 -2.34 -1.82
N GLY A 68 9.90 -1.15 -1.78
CA GLY A 68 10.40 -0.48 -2.98
C GLY A 68 11.67 -1.11 -3.56
N GLU A 69 12.39 -1.88 -2.75
CA GLU A 69 13.62 -2.60 -3.15
C GLU A 69 13.34 -4.02 -3.68
N SER A 70 12.16 -4.57 -3.37
CA SER A 70 11.81 -5.97 -3.65
C SER A 70 11.28 -6.15 -5.06
N THR A 71 12.19 -6.28 -6.03
CA THR A 71 11.95 -6.72 -7.42
C THR A 71 11.66 -8.23 -7.51
N ALA A 72 10.65 -8.72 -6.79
CA ALA A 72 10.23 -10.11 -6.86
C ALA A 72 8.72 -10.20 -7.08
N ASP A 73 8.36 -10.02 -8.35
CA ASP A 73 7.10 -10.44 -8.94
C ASP A 73 6.94 -11.96 -8.71
N THR A 74 5.98 -12.33 -7.87
CA THR A 74 5.46 -13.69 -7.84
C THR A 74 4.07 -13.60 -8.46
N PRO A 75 3.83 -14.18 -9.64
CA PRO A 75 2.52 -14.08 -10.28
C PRO A 75 1.45 -14.69 -9.37
N ASP A 76 0.31 -13.99 -9.27
CA ASP A 76 -0.87 -14.44 -8.55
C ASP A 76 -1.42 -15.72 -9.22
N PRO A 77 -1.59 -16.86 -8.52
CA PRO A 77 -2.01 -18.12 -9.13
C PRO A 77 -3.46 -18.17 -9.65
N GLN A 78 -4.13 -17.03 -9.80
CA GLN A 78 -5.59 -16.97 -9.98
C GLN A 78 -6.07 -16.18 -11.21
N GLU A 79 -5.26 -16.06 -12.27
CA GLU A 79 -5.72 -15.55 -13.57
C GLU A 79 -6.15 -16.64 -14.57
N ASP A 80 -6.05 -17.93 -14.24
CA ASP A 80 -6.44 -19.06 -15.14
C ASP A 80 -7.89 -19.54 -14.95
N ARG A 81 -8.86 -18.63 -14.74
CA ARG A 81 -10.29 -18.99 -14.80
C ARG A 81 -11.12 -17.93 -15.50
N HIS A 82 -10.93 -17.79 -16.81
CA HIS A 82 -12.04 -17.40 -17.68
C HIS A 82 -11.84 -17.88 -19.13
N ASP A 83 -12.10 -19.16 -19.35
CA ASP A 83 -12.49 -19.69 -20.66
C ASP A 83 -13.46 -20.87 -20.44
N LEU A 84 -14.77 -20.56 -20.46
CA LEU A 84 -15.81 -21.43 -21.01
C LEU A 84 -17.06 -20.62 -21.37
#